data_AF-A0A7X7F971-F1
#
_entry.id   AF-A0A7X7F971-F1
#
_cell.length_a   1.000
_cell.length_b   1.000
_cell.length_c   1.000
_cell.angle_alpha   90.00
_cell.angle_beta   90.00
_cell.angle_gamma   90.00
#
_symmetry.space_group_name_H-M   'P 1'
#
loop_
_entity.id
_entity.type
_entity.pdbx_description
1 polymer ?
#
loop_
_entity_poly.entity_id
_entity_poly.type
_entity_poly.pdbx_seq_one_letter_code
_entity_poly.pdbx_strand_id
1 'polypeptide(L)'
;MKQVSLILLAAQTAAMCAFGGVVALEGGDGNYKLLRDGKPYFVKGAGGGGPKDLLAAIGGNSFRTWGAGSAQADLDEAQKHGLTVSIGFWFGHQQHGFDYSNPQALERQKADVLAVVRKLKDHPALLIWALGNEMETGNAHREAMWRHINDVALAVKAIDPNHPVMTVIAEIPAQNVEEFNRFCPDVDILGINTYGGSGSVGERYGKAGGRKPYIVTEFGPPGQWEVGQNAFGCPPEMTSAEKAKWYADVYKQAIEGERGKLCLGSYAFTWGHKVEATPTWYGLLLPDNTRLGATDALQACWTGKPPANRAPEVSKIKVSRDDLREPGGTFTAEASAIDPDGDALTWKWVLVKEASTYAVTGTGEPTPPGFPEAVVKGLGTPRVEVKLPGGGKFRLYAYVFDGKGSAAYANHAVQGAGAEAVASKAPQKLPCAVYADGAPEMWYASGYMGNTGAIQMDLASRENPHSGATCLKVSYGATDNWGGVLWQHPANDWGEQDGGFNLEGAGMLVFWARGEQGGEEVSFKVGAIEKATFSDTAFAELKDVVLKPEWTRYRIPLDGRDMSRVKTGFGWVVANPGRPIAFYLDDIVYTAD
;
A
#
# COMPACT_ATOMS: atom_id res chain seq x y z
N MET A 1 16.34 -40.02 65.91
CA MET A 1 16.03 -38.67 66.43
C MET A 1 16.82 -37.62 65.65
N LYS A 2 16.27 -37.12 64.54
CA LYS A 2 16.57 -35.79 63.97
C LYS A 2 15.26 -35.35 63.32
N GLN A 3 14.71 -34.26 63.84
CA GLN A 3 13.39 -33.74 63.51
C GLN A 3 13.34 -33.24 62.06
N VAL A 4 12.30 -33.68 61.36
CA VAL A 4 11.79 -33.11 60.12
C VAL A 4 10.97 -31.89 60.51
N SER A 5 11.40 -30.69 60.13
CA SER A 5 10.58 -29.48 60.24
C SER A 5 9.71 -29.36 59.01
N LEU A 6 8.47 -29.81 59.16
CA LEU A 6 7.34 -29.54 58.28
C LEU A 6 6.96 -28.06 58.47
N ILE A 7 7.16 -27.20 57.46
CA ILE A 7 6.57 -25.86 57.45
C ILE A 7 5.36 -25.92 56.52
N LEU A 8 4.18 -25.94 57.14
CA LEU A 8 2.90 -25.76 56.46
C LEU A 8 2.33 -24.39 56.86
N LEU A 9 1.83 -23.70 55.84
CA LEU A 9 0.77 -22.69 55.85
C LEU A 9 1.12 -21.23 56.20
N ALA A 10 1.16 -20.41 55.15
CA ALA A 10 0.22 -19.30 55.02
C ALA A 10 -0.19 -19.19 53.54
N ALA A 11 -1.29 -19.86 53.18
CA ALA A 11 -2.00 -19.57 51.94
C ALA A 11 -2.65 -18.19 52.10
N GLN A 12 -1.95 -17.14 51.65
CA GLN A 12 -2.61 -15.88 51.34
C GLN A 12 -3.40 -16.10 50.05
N THR A 13 -4.69 -16.39 50.19
CA THR A 13 -5.66 -16.10 49.14
C THR A 13 -5.70 -14.59 48.95
N ALA A 14 -4.77 -14.07 48.15
CA ALA A 14 -4.95 -12.77 47.55
C ALA A 14 -6.19 -12.89 46.66
N ALA A 15 -7.21 -12.09 46.98
CA ALA A 15 -8.30 -11.85 46.07
C ALA A 15 -7.69 -11.31 44.77
N MET A 16 -7.54 -12.18 43.76
CA MET A 16 -7.33 -11.73 42.39
C MET A 16 -8.59 -10.95 42.02
N CYS A 17 -8.51 -9.62 42.06
CA CYS A 17 -9.21 -8.84 41.05
C CYS A 17 -8.74 -9.44 39.73
N ALA A 18 -9.59 -10.25 39.08
CA ALA A 18 -9.28 -10.87 37.81
C ALA A 18 -9.22 -9.75 36.76
N PHE A 19 -8.06 -9.11 36.62
CA PHE A 19 -7.70 -8.39 35.41
C PHE A 19 -7.69 -9.45 34.30
N GLY A 20 -8.67 -9.36 33.39
CA GLY A 20 -8.71 -10.23 32.22
C GLY A 20 -7.60 -9.87 31.24
N GLY A 21 -7.05 -10.87 30.55
CA GLY A 21 -6.02 -10.69 29.54
C GLY A 21 -4.61 -11.09 29.99
N VAL A 22 -4.40 -11.75 31.13
CA VAL A 22 -3.05 -12.17 31.55
C VAL A 22 -2.51 -13.23 30.61
N VAL A 23 -1.29 -13.05 30.11
CA VAL A 23 -0.62 -13.96 29.17
C VAL A 23 0.65 -14.54 29.80
N ALA A 24 0.75 -15.87 29.82
CA ALA A 24 1.89 -16.57 30.40
C ALA A 24 2.48 -17.59 29.42
N LEU A 25 3.77 -17.86 29.56
CA LEU A 25 4.42 -19.00 28.93
C LEU A 25 4.51 -20.14 29.96
N GLU A 26 4.00 -21.30 29.58
CA GLU A 26 4.12 -22.53 30.35
C GLU A 26 4.98 -23.52 29.55
N GLY A 27 6.04 -24.04 30.15
CA GLY A 27 6.92 -25.01 29.48
C GLY A 27 8.37 -24.99 29.94
N GLY A 28 9.16 -25.83 29.26
CA GLY A 28 10.58 -26.11 29.51
C GLY A 28 11.05 -27.29 28.66
N ASP A 29 12.36 -27.46 28.48
CA ASP A 29 12.97 -28.61 27.77
C ASP A 29 12.42 -28.85 26.34
N GLY A 30 12.20 -27.78 25.58
CA GLY A 30 11.80 -27.86 24.18
C GLY A 30 10.28 -27.90 23.92
N ASN A 31 9.45 -27.87 24.96
CA ASN A 31 8.00 -27.84 24.86
C ASN A 31 7.44 -26.59 25.55
N TYR A 32 6.68 -25.77 24.82
CA TYR A 32 6.07 -24.55 25.34
C TYR A 32 4.61 -24.42 24.90
N LYS A 33 3.85 -23.71 25.73
CA LYS A 33 2.48 -23.26 25.45
C LYS A 33 2.35 -21.80 25.86
N LEU A 34 1.63 -21.04 25.06
CA LEU A 34 1.14 -19.73 25.46
C LEU A 34 -0.20 -19.96 26.17
N LEU A 35 -0.39 -19.32 27.32
CA LEU A 35 -1.64 -19.33 28.07
C LEU A 35 -2.20 -17.92 28.09
N ARG A 36 -3.51 -17.78 27.89
CA ARG A 36 -4.25 -16.54 28.12
C ARG A 36 -5.33 -16.81 29.16
N ASP A 37 -5.29 -16.06 30.26
CA ASP A 37 -6.13 -16.25 31.45
C ASP A 37 -6.11 -17.73 31.94
N GLY A 38 -4.91 -18.32 31.94
CA GLY A 38 -4.68 -19.71 32.35
C GLY A 38 -5.14 -20.79 31.35
N LYS A 39 -5.67 -20.40 30.18
CA LYS A 39 -6.14 -21.33 29.15
C LYS A 39 -5.15 -21.42 27.98
N PRO A 40 -4.92 -22.61 27.39
CA PRO A 40 -4.07 -22.74 26.21
C PRO A 40 -4.51 -21.80 25.08
N TYR A 41 -3.55 -21.04 24.57
CA TYR A 41 -3.71 -20.10 23.48
C TYR A 41 -2.70 -20.44 22.39
N PHE A 42 -3.17 -20.65 21.17
CA PHE A 42 -2.29 -20.84 20.01
C PHE A 42 -2.66 -19.79 18.98
N VAL A 43 -1.66 -19.06 18.52
CA VAL A 43 -1.89 -17.90 17.67
C VAL A 43 -2.33 -18.38 16.29
N LYS A 44 -3.57 -18.05 15.94
CA LYS A 44 -4.19 -18.23 14.63
C LYS A 44 -4.41 -16.83 14.07
N GLY A 45 -3.30 -16.17 13.75
CA GLY A 45 -3.31 -14.75 13.47
C GLY A 45 -3.07 -14.41 12.02
N ALA A 46 -3.26 -13.13 11.71
CA ALA A 46 -2.80 -12.54 10.46
C ALA A 46 -2.26 -11.11 10.69
N GLY A 47 -1.24 -10.71 9.93
CA GLY A 47 -0.67 -9.36 9.96
C GLY A 47 -1.16 -8.55 8.76
N GLY A 48 -1.69 -7.35 8.98
CA GLY A 48 -2.18 -6.48 7.90
C GLY A 48 -3.43 -5.67 8.27
N GLY A 49 -3.85 -4.82 7.33
CA GLY A 49 -4.90 -3.81 7.53
C GLY A 49 -6.34 -4.30 7.29
N GLY A 50 -6.56 -5.56 6.91
CA GLY A 50 -7.89 -6.06 6.55
C GLY A 50 -8.94 -6.06 7.69
N PRO A 51 -10.22 -6.29 7.37
CA PRO A 51 -11.34 -6.23 8.32
C PRO A 51 -11.22 -7.24 9.46
N LYS A 52 -11.44 -6.81 10.70
CA LYS A 52 -11.21 -7.63 11.90
C LYS A 52 -12.41 -8.53 12.23
N ASP A 53 -13.61 -8.09 11.90
CA ASP A 53 -14.82 -8.92 11.93
C ASP A 53 -14.69 -10.14 11.01
N LEU A 54 -14.20 -9.95 9.78
CA LEU A 54 -13.96 -11.04 8.84
C LEU A 54 -12.86 -11.97 9.34
N LEU A 55 -11.77 -11.43 9.93
CA LEU A 55 -10.69 -12.26 10.51
C LEU A 55 -11.23 -13.18 11.61
N ALA A 56 -12.07 -12.64 12.50
CA ALA A 56 -12.72 -13.41 13.55
C ALA A 56 -13.69 -14.46 12.96
N ALA A 57 -14.46 -14.09 11.93
CA ALA A 57 -15.44 -14.97 11.29
C ALA A 57 -14.80 -16.21 10.64
N ILE A 58 -13.59 -16.08 10.11
CA ILE A 58 -12.83 -17.21 9.53
C ILE A 58 -12.07 -18.03 10.59
N GLY A 59 -12.24 -17.74 11.88
CA GLY A 59 -11.60 -18.47 12.98
C GLY A 59 -10.22 -17.95 13.38
N GLY A 60 -9.82 -16.78 12.88
CA GLY A 60 -8.66 -16.06 13.39
C GLY A 60 -8.92 -15.60 14.84
N ASN A 61 -7.87 -15.57 15.66
CA ASN A 61 -7.97 -15.13 17.06
C ASN A 61 -7.06 -13.96 17.42
N SER A 62 -6.15 -13.56 16.52
CA SER A 62 -5.19 -12.50 16.80
C SER A 62 -4.82 -11.73 15.53
N PHE A 63 -4.37 -10.49 15.68
CA PHE A 63 -3.62 -9.80 14.62
C PHE A 63 -2.36 -9.13 15.13
N ARG A 64 -1.44 -8.83 14.21
CA ARG A 64 -0.14 -8.21 14.51
C ARG A 64 -0.06 -6.81 13.92
N THR A 65 0.53 -5.88 14.66
CA THR A 65 0.93 -4.55 14.17
C THR A 65 2.45 -4.41 14.18
N TRP A 66 2.98 -3.46 13.41
CA TRP A 66 4.42 -3.14 13.37
C TRP A 66 4.79 -1.89 14.16
N GLY A 67 3.80 -1.05 14.49
CA GLY A 67 3.98 0.18 15.25
C GLY A 67 2.84 0.39 16.23
N ALA A 68 3.07 1.29 17.19
CA ALA A 68 2.16 1.55 18.29
C ALA A 68 1.33 2.83 18.14
N GLY A 69 1.41 3.52 16.99
CA GLY A 69 0.72 4.80 16.76
C GLY A 69 -0.80 4.71 16.90
N SER A 70 -1.39 3.57 16.53
CA SER A 70 -2.83 3.26 16.63
C SER A 70 -3.16 2.25 17.74
N ALA A 71 -2.22 1.91 18.62
CA ALA A 71 -2.32 0.74 19.50
C ALA A 71 -3.59 0.68 20.36
N GLN A 72 -4.06 1.82 20.89
CA GLN A 72 -5.35 1.87 21.62
C GLN A 72 -6.52 1.44 20.73
N ALA A 73 -6.64 2.03 19.54
CA ALA A 73 -7.73 1.74 18.62
C ALA A 73 -7.68 0.29 18.12
N ASP A 74 -6.47 -0.23 17.86
CA ASP A 74 -6.26 -1.63 17.49
C ASP A 74 -6.72 -2.58 18.60
N LEU A 75 -6.36 -2.29 19.85
CA LEU A 75 -6.76 -3.07 21.00
C LEU A 75 -8.27 -3.01 21.26
N ASP A 76 -8.89 -1.83 21.13
CA ASP A 76 -10.33 -1.65 21.29
C ASP A 76 -11.10 -2.44 20.21
N GLU A 77 -10.66 -2.38 18.95
CA GLU A 77 -11.26 -3.12 17.84
C GLU A 77 -11.07 -4.63 18.02
N ALA A 78 -9.90 -5.06 18.50
CA ALA A 78 -9.66 -6.47 18.82
C ALA A 78 -10.64 -6.97 19.89
N GLN A 79 -10.79 -6.21 20.99
CA GLN A 79 -11.71 -6.58 22.07
C GLN A 79 -13.15 -6.70 21.57
N LYS A 80 -13.60 -5.75 20.74
CA LYS A 80 -14.94 -5.76 20.13
C LYS A 80 -15.21 -7.02 19.32
N HIS A 81 -14.20 -7.56 18.64
CA HIS A 81 -14.31 -8.76 17.82
C HIS A 81 -13.84 -10.05 18.51
N GLY A 82 -13.51 -9.99 19.80
CA GLY A 82 -13.01 -11.16 20.55
C GLY A 82 -11.62 -11.63 20.10
N LEU A 83 -10.85 -10.74 19.47
CA LEU A 83 -9.48 -10.97 19.03
C LEU A 83 -8.48 -10.47 20.07
N THR A 84 -7.22 -10.85 19.88
CA THR A 84 -6.08 -10.29 20.59
C THR A 84 -5.11 -9.57 19.65
N VAL A 85 -4.17 -8.79 20.20
CA VAL A 85 -3.18 -8.06 19.40
C VAL A 85 -1.75 -8.29 19.90
N SER A 86 -0.86 -8.61 18.96
CA SER A 86 0.58 -8.42 19.15
C SER A 86 0.94 -6.99 18.74
N ILE A 87 1.18 -6.11 19.70
CA ILE A 87 1.48 -4.70 19.44
C ILE A 87 2.96 -4.53 19.13
N GLY A 88 3.25 -4.10 17.90
CA GLY A 88 4.61 -3.80 17.43
C GLY A 88 5.11 -2.42 17.85
N PHE A 89 6.41 -2.32 18.06
CA PHE A 89 7.14 -1.08 18.19
C PHE A 89 8.17 -0.98 17.08
N TRP A 90 8.01 0.03 16.22
CA TRP A 90 8.94 0.29 15.13
C TRP A 90 10.20 0.92 15.70
N PHE A 91 11.26 0.12 15.83
CA PHE A 91 12.56 0.61 16.28
C PHE A 91 13.29 1.30 15.12
N GLY A 92 14.17 2.24 15.44
CA GLY A 92 15.01 2.89 14.46
C GLY A 92 15.95 1.89 13.78
N HIS A 93 15.84 1.80 12.46
CA HIS A 93 16.74 0.99 11.64
C HIS A 93 18.01 1.78 11.31
N GLN A 94 19.17 1.13 11.36
CA GLN A 94 20.45 1.78 11.01
C GLN A 94 20.47 2.25 9.55
N GLN A 95 19.90 1.46 8.63
CA GLN A 95 19.73 1.84 7.23
C GLN A 95 18.85 3.10 7.03
N HIS A 96 18.07 3.50 8.03
CA HIS A 96 17.28 4.74 8.02
C HIS A 96 17.93 5.85 8.87
N GLY A 97 19.20 5.69 9.25
CA GLY A 97 19.98 6.69 9.98
C GLY A 97 19.93 6.59 11.51
N PHE A 98 19.35 5.54 12.09
CA PHE A 98 19.38 5.37 13.55
C PHE A 98 20.74 4.89 14.04
N ASP A 99 21.31 5.59 15.02
CA ASP A 99 22.64 5.30 15.56
C ASP A 99 22.54 4.55 16.91
N TYR A 100 22.85 3.25 16.88
CA TYR A 100 22.87 2.39 18.07
C TYR A 100 24.06 2.65 19.01
N SER A 101 24.99 3.53 18.64
CA SER A 101 26.06 4.01 19.54
C SER A 101 25.66 5.26 20.32
N ASN A 102 24.55 5.92 19.97
CA ASN A 102 24.08 7.15 20.60
C ASN A 102 23.17 6.87 21.82
N PRO A 103 23.63 7.08 23.06
CA PRO A 103 22.84 6.75 24.25
C PRO A 103 21.54 7.55 24.37
N GLN A 104 21.52 8.81 23.89
CA GLN A 104 20.32 9.64 23.96
C GLN A 104 19.22 9.13 23.01
N ALA A 105 19.61 8.63 21.82
CA ALA A 105 18.67 8.04 20.88
C ALA A 105 18.06 6.75 21.44
N LEU A 106 18.90 5.90 22.07
CA LEU A 106 18.45 4.68 22.73
C LEU A 106 17.49 4.97 23.90
N GLU A 107 17.84 5.91 24.77
CA GLU A 107 16.99 6.29 25.90
C GLU A 107 15.65 6.89 25.45
N ARG A 108 15.64 7.69 24.37
CA ARG A 108 14.40 8.23 23.80
C ARG A 108 13.50 7.12 23.26
N GLN A 109 14.05 6.21 22.44
CA GLN A 109 13.29 5.08 21.92
C GLN A 109 12.71 4.21 23.04
N LYS A 110 13.51 3.92 24.07
CA LYS A 110 13.05 3.21 25.27
C LYS A 110 11.93 3.97 25.98
N ALA A 111 12.08 5.28 26.20
CA ALA A 111 11.06 6.10 26.86
C ALA A 111 9.72 6.10 26.10
N ASP A 112 9.77 6.20 24.77
CA ASP A 112 8.60 6.18 23.89
C ASP A 112 7.85 4.83 23.99
N VAL A 113 8.59 3.71 23.98
CA VAL A 113 8.01 2.36 24.21
C VAL A 113 7.35 2.27 25.59
N LEU A 114 8.06 2.65 26.66
CA LEU A 114 7.56 2.52 28.02
C LEU A 114 6.35 3.43 28.30
N ALA A 115 6.21 4.55 27.59
CA ALA A 115 5.03 5.40 27.68
C ALA A 115 3.77 4.67 27.19
N VAL A 116 3.86 3.97 26.06
CA VAL A 116 2.76 3.15 25.51
C VAL A 116 2.44 1.97 26.43
N VAL A 117 3.48 1.25 26.91
CA VAL A 117 3.28 0.09 27.79
C VAL A 117 2.56 0.50 29.08
N ARG A 118 2.98 1.57 29.75
CA ARG A 118 2.29 2.07 30.96
C ARG A 118 0.82 2.36 30.71
N LYS A 119 0.48 2.87 29.53
CA LYS A 119 -0.88 3.26 29.16
C LYS A 119 -1.77 2.04 28.89
N LEU A 120 -1.22 1.00 28.26
CA LEU A 120 -2.02 -0.04 27.61
C LEU A 120 -1.84 -1.45 28.19
N LYS A 121 -0.91 -1.66 29.13
CA LYS A 121 -0.62 -2.97 29.74
C LYS A 121 -1.83 -3.70 30.33
N ASP A 122 -2.85 -2.97 30.76
CA ASP A 122 -4.04 -3.55 31.40
C ASP A 122 -5.19 -3.78 30.41
N HIS A 123 -4.95 -3.59 29.10
CA HIS A 123 -5.97 -3.78 28.08
C HIS A 123 -6.22 -5.27 27.81
N PRO A 124 -7.47 -5.77 27.91
CA PRO A 124 -7.75 -7.21 27.90
C PRO A 124 -7.46 -7.91 26.55
N ALA A 125 -7.45 -7.17 25.44
CA ALA A 125 -7.10 -7.68 24.12
C ALA A 125 -5.59 -7.71 23.82
N LEU A 126 -4.73 -7.22 24.72
CA LEU A 126 -3.29 -7.30 24.51
C LEU A 126 -2.82 -8.76 24.61
N LEU A 127 -1.94 -9.18 23.69
CA LEU A 127 -1.32 -10.51 23.72
C LEU A 127 0.16 -10.44 24.02
N ILE A 128 0.90 -9.65 23.24
CA ILE A 128 2.37 -9.62 23.19
C ILE A 128 2.83 -8.20 22.89
N TRP A 129 3.93 -7.78 23.52
CA TRP A 129 4.69 -6.60 23.11
C TRP A 129 5.82 -7.02 22.15
N ALA A 130 5.82 -6.53 20.91
CA ALA A 130 6.81 -6.87 19.90
C ALA A 130 7.80 -5.71 19.65
N LEU A 131 9.04 -5.87 20.09
CA LEU A 131 10.11 -4.86 20.00
C LEU A 131 10.91 -5.03 18.72
N GLY A 132 10.76 -4.09 17.79
CA GLY A 132 11.48 -4.10 16.51
C GLY A 132 10.99 -5.17 15.53
N ASN A 133 11.40 -5.02 14.27
CA ASN A 133 11.12 -5.95 13.19
C ASN A 133 12.34 -6.03 12.27
N GLU A 134 13.01 -7.17 12.22
CA GLU A 134 14.16 -7.42 11.33
C GLU A 134 15.30 -6.40 11.55
N MET A 135 15.55 -6.06 12.82
CA MET A 135 16.50 -5.01 13.20
C MET A 135 17.96 -5.36 12.86
N GLU A 136 18.21 -6.63 12.61
CA GLU A 136 19.51 -7.18 12.24
C GLU A 136 19.83 -7.02 10.75
N THR A 137 18.83 -6.83 9.90
CA THR A 137 19.01 -6.63 8.46
C THR A 137 19.70 -5.29 8.20
N GLY A 138 20.84 -5.33 7.50
CA GLY A 138 21.62 -4.13 7.18
C GLY A 138 22.25 -3.43 8.39
N ASN A 139 22.34 -4.09 9.54
CA ASN A 139 22.88 -3.50 10.76
C ASN A 139 24.35 -3.91 11.00
N ALA A 140 25.24 -2.92 11.06
CA ALA A 140 26.67 -3.08 11.35
C ALA A 140 26.98 -3.11 12.86
N HIS A 141 26.08 -2.62 13.71
CA HIS A 141 26.23 -2.56 15.18
C HIS A 141 25.32 -3.56 15.89
N ARG A 142 25.32 -4.81 15.41
CA ARG A 142 24.39 -5.88 15.82
C ARG A 142 24.36 -6.12 17.33
N GLU A 143 25.52 -6.22 17.99
CA GLU A 143 25.55 -6.43 19.45
C GLU A 143 24.90 -5.28 20.22
N ALA A 144 25.18 -4.02 19.87
CA ALA A 144 24.58 -2.86 20.52
C ALA A 144 23.06 -2.83 20.31
N MET A 145 22.61 -3.16 19.10
CA MET A 145 21.20 -3.30 18.77
C MET A 145 20.52 -4.39 19.61
N TRP A 146 21.07 -5.60 19.67
CA TRP A 146 20.49 -6.70 20.44
C TRP A 146 20.44 -6.40 21.95
N ARG A 147 21.50 -5.80 22.49
CA ARG A 147 21.55 -5.38 23.89
C ARG A 147 20.52 -4.30 24.19
N HIS A 148 20.28 -3.37 23.27
CA HIS A 148 19.24 -2.37 23.43
C HIS A 148 17.85 -3.00 23.42
N ILE A 149 17.56 -3.93 22.51
CA ILE A 149 16.30 -4.69 22.52
C ILE A 149 16.09 -5.38 23.87
N ASN A 150 17.13 -6.02 24.41
CA ASN A 150 17.06 -6.68 25.71
C ASN A 150 16.82 -5.71 26.87
N ASP A 151 17.51 -4.57 26.88
CA ASP A 151 17.35 -3.53 27.91
C ASP A 151 15.92 -2.96 27.90
N VAL A 152 15.34 -2.74 26.72
CA VAL A 152 13.94 -2.34 26.60
C VAL A 152 13.02 -3.48 27.08
N ALA A 153 13.26 -4.73 26.70
CA ALA A 153 12.45 -5.88 27.14
C ALA A 153 12.42 -6.01 28.68
N LEU A 154 13.58 -5.90 29.33
CA LEU A 154 13.68 -5.92 30.79
C LEU A 154 12.85 -4.79 31.43
N ALA A 155 12.92 -3.58 30.87
CA ALA A 155 12.16 -2.44 31.38
C ALA A 155 10.65 -2.56 31.14
N VAL A 156 10.23 -3.14 30.01
CA VAL A 156 8.82 -3.45 29.72
C VAL A 156 8.27 -4.43 30.75
N LYS A 157 9.00 -5.53 31.01
CA LYS A 157 8.59 -6.57 31.97
C LYS A 157 8.51 -6.08 33.42
N ALA A 158 9.31 -5.08 33.79
CA ALA A 158 9.21 -4.43 35.09
C ALA A 158 7.91 -3.62 35.26
N ILE A 159 7.32 -3.14 34.17
CA ILE A 159 6.07 -2.36 34.15
C ILE A 159 4.85 -3.27 33.97
N ASP A 160 4.98 -4.25 33.09
CA ASP A 160 3.96 -5.20 32.69
C ASP A 160 4.48 -6.64 32.83
N PRO A 161 4.28 -7.27 34.00
CA PRO A 161 4.64 -8.67 34.21
C PRO A 161 3.59 -9.64 33.63
N ASN A 162 2.48 -9.13 33.07
CA ASN A 162 1.34 -9.93 32.63
C ASN A 162 1.38 -10.27 31.14
N HIS A 163 2.28 -9.68 30.35
CA HIS A 163 2.40 -9.94 28.92
C HIS A 163 3.85 -10.26 28.51
N PRO A 164 4.07 -11.29 27.67
CA PRO A 164 5.40 -11.60 27.16
C PRO A 164 5.90 -10.55 26.18
N VAL A 165 7.22 -10.45 26.10
CA VAL A 165 7.93 -9.61 25.14
C VAL A 165 8.52 -10.45 24.02
N MET A 166 8.35 -10.00 22.78
CA MET A 166 8.86 -10.61 21.56
C MET A 166 9.80 -9.63 20.84
N THR A 167 10.76 -10.15 20.07
CA THR A 167 11.43 -9.41 19.00
C THR A 167 11.40 -10.25 17.72
N VAL A 168 11.51 -9.63 16.55
CA VAL A 168 11.25 -10.31 15.26
C VAL A 168 12.49 -10.26 14.37
N ILE A 169 12.86 -11.38 13.75
CA ILE A 169 13.96 -11.52 12.78
C ILE A 169 13.46 -11.92 11.38
N ALA A 170 14.29 -11.62 10.37
CA ALA A 170 14.13 -12.09 9.01
C ALA A 170 14.76 -13.48 8.84
N GLU A 171 13.96 -14.46 8.43
CA GLU A 171 14.36 -15.86 8.23
C GLU A 171 15.09 -16.45 9.47
N ILE A 172 15.90 -17.49 9.28
CA ILE A 172 16.64 -18.16 10.35
C ILE A 172 18.15 -18.34 10.00
N PRO A 173 18.92 -17.25 9.80
CA PRO A 173 20.37 -17.36 9.82
C PRO A 173 20.86 -17.87 11.18
N ALA A 174 21.80 -18.83 11.19
CA ALA A 174 22.34 -19.39 12.44
C ALA A 174 22.97 -18.32 13.35
N GLN A 175 23.58 -17.29 12.75
CA GLN A 175 24.12 -16.14 13.47
C GLN A 175 23.01 -15.35 14.20
N ASN A 176 21.85 -15.12 13.58
CA ASN A 176 20.75 -14.38 14.22
C ASN A 176 20.27 -15.12 15.47
N VAL A 177 20.15 -16.45 15.40
CA VAL A 177 19.71 -17.28 16.53
C VAL A 177 20.76 -17.32 17.64
N GLU A 178 22.05 -17.41 17.30
CA GLU A 178 23.14 -17.34 18.28
C GLU A 178 23.16 -15.99 19.01
N GLU A 179 23.13 -14.89 18.26
CA GLU A 179 23.17 -13.53 18.81
C GLU A 179 21.95 -13.26 19.70
N PHE A 180 20.75 -13.66 19.26
CA PHE A 180 19.53 -13.55 20.06
C PHE A 180 19.66 -14.31 21.38
N ASN A 181 20.11 -15.57 21.33
CA ASN A 181 20.31 -16.38 22.54
C ASN A 181 21.33 -15.75 23.51
N ARG A 182 22.36 -15.08 22.96
CA ARG A 182 23.45 -14.50 23.75
C ARG A 182 23.13 -13.13 24.32
N PHE A 183 22.46 -12.27 23.55
CA PHE A 183 22.29 -10.86 23.87
C PHE A 183 20.87 -10.48 24.31
N CYS A 184 19.89 -11.38 24.13
CA CYS A 184 18.48 -11.13 24.49
C CYS A 184 17.92 -12.13 25.53
N PRO A 185 18.54 -12.30 26.72
CA PRO A 185 18.04 -13.21 27.75
C PRO A 185 16.64 -12.86 28.27
N ASP A 186 16.23 -11.59 28.27
CA ASP A 186 14.97 -11.13 28.85
C ASP A 186 13.78 -11.08 27.86
N VAL A 187 14.04 -11.26 26.56
CA VAL A 187 13.00 -11.42 25.53
C VAL A 187 12.42 -12.82 25.61
N ASP A 188 11.10 -12.95 25.71
CA ASP A 188 10.43 -14.23 25.96
C ASP A 188 10.25 -15.08 24.70
N ILE A 189 9.93 -14.43 23.58
CA ILE A 189 9.54 -15.09 22.31
C ILE A 189 10.40 -14.54 21.16
N LEU A 190 10.85 -15.42 20.27
CA LEU A 190 11.42 -15.01 18.99
C LEU A 190 10.32 -15.02 17.90
N GLY A 191 10.04 -13.88 17.31
CA GLY A 191 9.26 -13.78 16.08
C GLY A 191 10.13 -14.09 14.87
N ILE A 192 9.61 -14.86 13.93
CA ILE A 192 10.32 -15.25 12.70
C ILE A 192 9.44 -14.90 11.51
N ASN A 193 9.92 -13.97 10.69
CA ASN A 193 9.36 -13.71 9.37
C ASN A 193 9.99 -14.71 8.39
N THR A 194 9.18 -15.58 7.78
CA THR A 194 9.68 -16.56 6.81
C THR A 194 8.67 -16.81 5.72
N TYR A 195 9.15 -16.99 4.49
CA TYR A 195 8.30 -17.08 3.31
C TYR A 195 8.53 -18.43 2.61
N GLY A 196 9.42 -18.51 1.63
CA GLY A 196 9.76 -19.75 0.92
C GLY A 196 10.25 -20.86 1.86
N GLY A 197 10.91 -20.49 2.97
CA GLY A 197 11.40 -21.40 3.99
C GLY A 197 10.37 -21.87 5.03
N SER A 198 9.12 -21.39 4.98
CA SER A 198 8.13 -21.60 6.05
C SER A 198 7.87 -23.06 6.38
N GLY A 199 7.84 -23.93 5.37
CA GLY A 199 7.55 -25.36 5.53
C GLY A 199 8.56 -26.13 6.40
N SER A 200 9.73 -25.55 6.68
CA SER A 200 10.81 -26.19 7.47
C SER A 200 11.23 -25.35 8.70
N VAL A 201 10.43 -24.35 9.08
CA VAL A 201 10.81 -23.35 10.09
C VAL A 201 11.24 -23.97 11.43
N GLY A 202 10.49 -24.95 11.96
CA GLY A 202 10.81 -25.59 13.24
C GLY A 202 12.13 -26.36 13.21
N GLU A 203 12.36 -27.15 12.15
CA GLU A 203 13.61 -27.89 11.97
C GLU A 203 14.81 -26.95 11.83
N ARG A 204 14.70 -25.92 10.99
CA ARG A 204 15.77 -24.93 10.78
C ARG A 204 16.07 -24.16 12.06
N TYR A 205 15.04 -23.78 12.82
CA TYR A 205 15.20 -23.09 14.09
C TYR A 205 15.94 -23.96 15.11
N GLY A 206 15.55 -25.24 15.24
CA GLY A 206 16.25 -26.19 16.11
C GLY A 206 17.72 -26.38 15.71
N LYS A 207 18.01 -26.56 14.42
CA LYS A 207 19.39 -26.71 13.91
C LYS A 207 20.24 -25.46 14.13
N ALA A 208 19.64 -24.28 14.06
CA ALA A 208 20.29 -23.01 14.34
C ALA A 208 20.59 -22.78 15.84
N GLY A 209 20.17 -23.71 16.72
CA GLY A 209 20.37 -23.61 18.16
C GLY A 209 19.23 -22.89 18.88
N GLY A 210 18.04 -22.83 18.29
CA GLY A 210 16.84 -22.26 18.90
C GLY A 210 16.47 -22.94 20.21
N ARG A 211 16.20 -22.15 21.25
CA ARG A 211 15.90 -22.63 22.61
C ARG A 211 14.63 -22.03 23.20
N LYS A 212 14.30 -20.79 22.83
CA LYS A 212 13.11 -20.09 23.28
C LYS A 212 11.91 -20.43 22.40
N PRO A 213 10.67 -20.29 22.90
CA PRO A 213 9.52 -20.42 22.03
C PRO A 213 9.53 -19.36 20.93
N TYR A 214 8.92 -19.69 19.79
CA TYR A 214 8.82 -18.80 18.64
C TYR A 214 7.39 -18.67 18.11
N ILE A 215 7.13 -17.58 17.42
CA ILE A 215 5.93 -17.35 16.62
C ILE A 215 6.38 -17.08 15.19
N VAL A 216 5.73 -17.69 14.21
CA VAL A 216 5.93 -17.30 12.80
C VAL A 216 5.18 -16.00 12.55
N THR A 217 5.87 -14.87 12.62
CA THR A 217 5.25 -13.54 12.68
C THR A 217 4.84 -12.96 11.34
N GLU A 218 5.36 -13.52 10.26
CA GLU A 218 4.91 -13.36 8.88
C GLU A 218 5.17 -14.69 8.16
N PHE A 219 4.14 -15.21 7.50
CA PHE A 219 4.33 -16.24 6.48
C PHE A 219 3.36 -16.07 5.33
N GLY A 220 3.83 -16.43 4.14
CA GLY A 220 3.09 -16.35 2.90
C GLY A 220 3.71 -17.22 1.81
N PRO A 221 3.33 -17.03 0.54
CA PRO A 221 4.05 -17.64 -0.58
C PRO A 221 5.53 -17.20 -0.58
N PRO A 222 6.41 -17.88 -1.33
CA PRO A 222 7.80 -17.44 -1.49
C PRO A 222 7.88 -15.97 -1.87
N GLY A 223 8.84 -15.28 -1.26
CA GLY A 223 9.09 -13.88 -1.57
C GLY A 223 9.55 -13.71 -3.01
N GLN A 224 9.29 -12.54 -3.60
CA GLN A 224 9.69 -12.26 -4.98
C GLN A 224 11.20 -12.33 -5.22
N TRP A 225 12.00 -12.20 -4.15
CA TRP A 225 13.45 -12.38 -4.17
C TRP A 225 13.88 -13.86 -4.06
N GLU A 226 12.98 -14.77 -3.71
CA GLU A 226 13.24 -16.21 -3.55
C GLU A 226 12.88 -17.00 -4.82
N VAL A 227 12.28 -16.35 -5.82
CA VAL A 227 11.90 -16.98 -7.08
C VAL A 227 12.81 -16.49 -8.22
N GLY A 228 13.09 -17.37 -9.18
CA GLY A 228 13.82 -17.00 -10.39
C GLY A 228 13.05 -16.00 -11.25
N GLN A 229 13.74 -15.31 -12.15
CA GLN A 229 13.11 -14.38 -13.11
C GLN A 229 12.96 -15.02 -14.48
N ASN A 230 11.97 -14.57 -15.26
CA ASN A 230 11.81 -14.95 -16.66
C ASN A 230 12.85 -14.26 -17.58
N ALA A 231 12.78 -14.53 -18.89
CA ALA A 231 13.75 -14.03 -19.88
C ALA A 231 13.89 -12.49 -19.94
N PHE A 232 12.90 -11.76 -19.44
CA PHE A 232 12.90 -10.30 -19.39
C PHE A 232 12.84 -9.75 -17.95
N GLY A 233 13.26 -10.54 -16.95
CA GLY A 233 13.52 -10.06 -15.60
C GLY A 233 12.26 -9.88 -14.73
N CYS A 234 11.15 -10.54 -15.07
CA CYS A 234 9.93 -10.55 -14.25
C CYS A 234 9.86 -11.83 -13.42
N PRO A 235 9.65 -11.76 -12.10
CA PRO A 235 9.46 -12.94 -11.28
C PRO A 235 8.04 -13.52 -11.55
N PRO A 236 7.92 -14.84 -11.74
CA PRO A 236 6.63 -15.49 -11.90
C PRO A 236 5.91 -15.49 -10.56
N GLU A 237 4.61 -15.23 -10.59
CA GLU A 237 3.77 -15.27 -9.40
C GLU A 237 2.84 -16.48 -9.46
N MET A 238 2.65 -17.12 -8.31
CA MET A 238 1.73 -18.25 -8.14
C MET A 238 0.28 -17.83 -8.39
N THR A 239 -0.53 -18.75 -8.90
CA THR A 239 -1.99 -18.52 -8.92
C THR A 239 -2.55 -18.50 -7.49
N SER A 240 -3.73 -17.89 -7.33
CA SER A 240 -4.48 -17.95 -6.07
C SER A 240 -4.72 -19.39 -5.56
N ALA A 241 -4.95 -20.35 -6.46
CA ALA A 241 -5.11 -21.77 -6.11
C ALA A 241 -3.79 -22.41 -5.63
N GLU A 242 -2.66 -22.09 -6.28
CA GLU A 242 -1.34 -22.54 -5.82
C GLU A 242 -1.02 -21.94 -4.44
N LYS A 243 -1.35 -20.66 -4.21
CA LYS A 243 -1.16 -20.01 -2.90
C LYS A 243 -2.06 -20.62 -1.83
N ALA A 244 -3.32 -20.94 -2.15
CA ALA A 244 -4.23 -21.62 -1.22
C ALA A 244 -3.63 -22.94 -0.73
N LYS A 245 -3.10 -23.76 -1.65
CA LYS A 245 -2.39 -24.98 -1.31
C LYS A 245 -1.15 -24.72 -0.44
N TRP A 246 -0.35 -23.72 -0.79
CA TRP A 246 0.85 -23.35 -0.02
C TRP A 246 0.53 -23.00 1.43
N TYR A 247 -0.45 -22.12 1.67
CA TYR A 247 -0.88 -21.76 3.02
C TYR A 247 -1.37 -22.97 3.82
N ALA A 248 -2.19 -23.83 3.21
CA ALA A 248 -2.69 -25.03 3.86
C ALA A 248 -1.55 -26.00 4.25
N ASP A 249 -0.61 -26.24 3.33
CA ASP A 249 0.51 -27.16 3.54
C ASP A 249 1.46 -26.62 4.62
N VAL A 250 1.87 -25.35 4.54
CA VAL A 250 2.73 -24.70 5.54
C VAL A 250 2.07 -24.70 6.91
N TYR A 251 0.79 -24.32 7.00
CA TYR A 251 0.11 -24.29 8.29
C TYR A 251 0.06 -25.67 8.93
N LYS A 252 -0.38 -26.69 8.19
CA LYS A 252 -0.50 -28.06 8.74
C LYS A 252 0.84 -28.65 9.13
N GLN A 253 1.87 -28.49 8.29
CA GLN A 253 3.16 -29.15 8.47
C GLN A 253 4.04 -28.42 9.47
N ALA A 254 4.17 -27.10 9.34
CA ALA A 254 5.25 -26.34 9.99
C ALA A 254 4.78 -25.43 11.13
N ILE A 255 3.48 -25.19 11.25
CA ILE A 255 2.89 -24.39 12.33
C ILE A 255 2.12 -25.30 13.27
N GLU A 256 1.05 -25.94 12.79
CA GLU A 256 0.24 -26.87 13.58
C GLU A 256 1.01 -28.15 13.93
N GLY A 257 1.79 -28.70 12.99
CA GLY A 257 2.66 -29.85 13.24
C GLY A 257 3.76 -29.59 14.30
N GLU A 258 4.07 -28.32 14.57
CA GLU A 258 5.02 -27.90 15.60
C GLU A 258 4.34 -27.49 16.93
N ARG A 259 3.00 -27.61 17.01
CA ARG A 259 2.23 -27.33 18.22
C ARG A 259 2.70 -28.22 19.38
N GLY A 260 2.93 -27.59 20.53
CA GLY A 260 3.38 -28.28 21.75
C GLY A 260 4.90 -28.47 21.83
N LYS A 261 5.64 -28.06 20.80
CA LYS A 261 7.11 -27.89 20.83
C LYS A 261 7.43 -26.42 21.11
N LEU A 262 8.37 -25.80 20.37
CA LEU A 262 8.70 -24.38 20.51
C LEU A 262 7.73 -23.43 19.78
N CYS A 263 6.92 -23.90 18.84
CA CYS A 263 6.01 -23.04 18.07
C CYS A 263 4.74 -22.69 18.85
N LEU A 264 4.45 -21.39 18.98
CA LEU A 264 3.26 -20.87 19.65
C LEU A 264 2.14 -20.43 18.69
N GLY A 265 2.37 -20.55 17.39
CA GLY A 265 1.41 -20.20 16.34
C GLY A 265 2.01 -19.29 15.28
N SER A 266 1.14 -18.57 14.56
CA SER A 266 1.57 -17.77 13.42
C SER A 266 0.67 -16.58 13.10
N TYR A 267 1.21 -15.67 12.29
CA TYR A 267 0.51 -14.58 11.62
C TYR A 267 0.70 -14.70 10.10
N ALA A 268 -0.37 -15.04 9.37
CA ALA A 268 -0.37 -15.07 7.90
C ALA A 268 -0.21 -13.65 7.32
N PHE A 269 0.48 -13.49 6.19
CA PHE A 269 0.81 -12.19 5.61
C PHE A 269 0.46 -12.06 4.11
N THR A 270 -0.30 -11.06 3.66
CA THR A 270 -0.89 -9.95 4.43
C THR A 270 -2.41 -10.05 4.51
N TRP A 271 -2.95 -9.80 5.70
CA TRP A 271 -4.40 -9.69 5.91
C TRP A 271 -4.95 -8.43 5.25
N GLY A 272 -5.85 -8.60 4.29
CA GLY A 272 -6.29 -7.53 3.41
C GLY A 272 -5.50 -7.52 2.10
N HIS A 273 -5.23 -6.33 1.61
CA HIS A 273 -4.56 -6.08 0.34
C HIS A 273 -3.41 -5.09 0.54
N LYS A 274 -2.28 -5.37 -0.10
CA LYS A 274 -1.11 -4.47 -0.21
C LYS A 274 -0.47 -4.76 -1.56
N VAL A 275 -0.15 -3.70 -2.31
CA VAL A 275 0.66 -3.85 -3.53
C VAL A 275 2.10 -4.00 -3.10
N GLU A 276 2.71 -5.13 -3.42
CA GLU A 276 4.09 -5.44 -3.09
C GLU A 276 4.63 -6.44 -4.11
N ALA A 277 5.58 -5.99 -4.95
CA ALA A 277 5.96 -6.62 -6.23
C ALA A 277 4.81 -6.66 -7.27
N THR A 278 3.63 -7.14 -6.87
CA THR A 278 2.39 -7.10 -7.64
C THR A 278 1.19 -6.77 -6.73
N PRO A 279 0.04 -6.35 -7.27
CA PRO A 279 -1.19 -6.18 -6.48
C PRO A 279 -1.71 -7.46 -5.80
N THR A 280 -1.25 -8.64 -6.21
CA THR A 280 -1.77 -9.91 -5.72
C THR A 280 -0.74 -10.74 -4.96
N TRP A 281 0.51 -10.30 -4.83
CA TRP A 281 1.60 -11.16 -4.33
C TRP A 281 1.30 -11.75 -2.95
N TYR A 282 0.99 -10.90 -1.96
CA TYR A 282 0.77 -11.33 -0.57
C TYR A 282 -0.67 -11.17 -0.08
N GLY A 283 -1.51 -10.41 -0.77
CA GLY A 283 -2.88 -10.11 -0.32
C GLY A 283 -3.72 -11.37 -0.12
N LEU A 284 -4.26 -11.54 1.08
CA LEU A 284 -5.24 -12.58 1.42
C LEU A 284 -6.67 -12.22 0.97
N LEU A 285 -6.91 -10.93 0.73
CA LEU A 285 -8.15 -10.38 0.17
C LEU A 285 -7.84 -9.50 -1.04
N LEU A 286 -8.82 -9.30 -1.92
CA LEU A 286 -8.79 -8.22 -2.92
C LEU A 286 -9.05 -6.85 -2.24
N PRO A 287 -8.80 -5.72 -2.95
CA PRO A 287 -9.00 -4.38 -2.37
C PRO A 287 -10.40 -4.09 -1.82
N ASP A 288 -11.42 -4.77 -2.36
CA ASP A 288 -12.82 -4.66 -1.93
C ASP A 288 -13.20 -5.67 -0.83
N ASN A 289 -12.20 -6.32 -0.22
CA ASN A 289 -12.32 -7.40 0.76
C ASN A 289 -12.87 -8.72 0.21
N THR A 290 -12.98 -8.89 -1.11
CA THR A 290 -13.34 -10.19 -1.71
C THR A 290 -12.35 -11.27 -1.27
N ARG A 291 -12.88 -12.40 -0.82
CA ARG A 291 -12.11 -13.52 -0.28
C ARG A 291 -11.35 -14.26 -1.39
N LEU A 292 -10.16 -14.74 -1.07
CA LEU A 292 -9.33 -15.56 -1.97
C LEU A 292 -9.15 -16.97 -1.41
N GLY A 293 -8.78 -17.94 -2.24
CA GLY A 293 -8.56 -19.33 -1.81
C GLY A 293 -7.56 -19.50 -0.66
N ALA A 294 -6.58 -18.59 -0.51
CA ALA A 294 -5.68 -18.58 0.64
C ALA A 294 -6.41 -18.28 1.97
N THR A 295 -7.41 -17.40 1.95
CA THR A 295 -8.26 -17.14 3.12
C THR A 295 -9.10 -18.36 3.47
N ASP A 296 -9.61 -19.08 2.47
CA ASP A 296 -10.38 -20.32 2.67
C ASP A 296 -9.53 -21.43 3.27
N ALA A 297 -8.29 -21.57 2.80
CA ALA A 297 -7.32 -22.49 3.34
C ALA A 297 -7.05 -22.20 4.83
N LEU A 298 -6.85 -20.93 5.19
CA LEU A 298 -6.68 -20.51 6.58
C LEU A 298 -7.92 -20.81 7.42
N GLN A 299 -9.13 -20.52 6.91
CA GLN A 299 -10.38 -20.87 7.59
C GLN A 299 -10.47 -22.38 7.88
N ALA A 300 -10.17 -23.21 6.89
CA ALA A 300 -10.18 -24.66 7.03
C ALA A 300 -9.17 -25.13 8.10
N CYS A 301 -7.98 -24.55 8.10
CA CYS A 301 -6.93 -24.84 9.09
C CYS A 301 -7.32 -24.37 10.50
N TRP A 302 -7.93 -23.20 10.64
CA TRP A 302 -8.21 -22.60 11.95
C TRP A 302 -9.47 -23.15 12.60
N THR A 303 -10.51 -23.43 11.82
CA THR A 303 -11.80 -23.91 12.32
C THR A 303 -11.97 -25.42 12.20
N GLY A 304 -11.12 -26.08 11.41
CA GLY A 304 -11.27 -27.49 11.02
C GLY A 304 -12.30 -27.72 9.92
N LYS A 305 -12.91 -26.66 9.34
CA LYS A 305 -13.95 -26.75 8.32
C LYS A 305 -13.73 -25.71 7.21
N PRO A 306 -13.88 -26.08 5.93
CA PRO A 306 -13.85 -25.10 4.85
C PRO A 306 -15.04 -24.12 4.97
N PRO A 307 -14.98 -22.96 4.30
CA PRO A 307 -16.14 -22.10 4.13
C PRO A 307 -17.29 -22.85 3.46
N ALA A 308 -18.53 -22.42 3.75
CA ALA A 308 -19.72 -22.98 3.11
C ALA A 308 -19.77 -22.68 1.60
N ASN A 309 -19.17 -21.56 1.19
CA ASN A 309 -19.00 -21.14 -0.20
C ASN A 309 -17.50 -20.90 -0.43
N ARG A 310 -16.87 -21.79 -1.19
CA ARG A 310 -15.44 -21.83 -1.44
C ARG A 310 -15.08 -20.94 -2.62
N ALA A 311 -13.93 -20.29 -2.51
CA ALA A 311 -13.38 -19.52 -3.60
C ALA A 311 -13.12 -20.41 -4.83
N PRO A 312 -13.27 -19.88 -6.04
CA PRO A 312 -12.98 -20.63 -7.25
C PRO A 312 -11.49 -20.99 -7.34
N GLU A 313 -11.18 -22.00 -8.14
CA GLU A 313 -9.82 -22.43 -8.43
C GLU A 313 -9.49 -22.14 -9.90
N VAL A 314 -8.35 -21.48 -10.15
CA VAL A 314 -7.96 -21.04 -11.51
C VAL A 314 -6.60 -21.61 -11.91
N SER A 315 -6.50 -22.02 -13.17
CA SER A 315 -5.26 -22.49 -13.79
C SER A 315 -4.29 -21.33 -14.08
N LYS A 316 -3.03 -21.64 -14.35
CA LYS A 316 -2.10 -20.67 -14.95
C LYS A 316 -2.66 -20.15 -16.29
N ILE A 317 -2.35 -18.89 -16.59
CA ILE A 317 -2.63 -18.32 -17.90
C ILE A 317 -1.65 -18.93 -18.90
N LYS A 318 -2.18 -19.45 -20.00
CA LYS A 318 -1.41 -19.81 -21.19
C LYS A 318 -1.50 -18.66 -22.18
N VAL A 319 -0.35 -18.20 -22.67
CA VAL A 319 -0.27 -17.18 -23.71
C VAL A 319 0.27 -17.80 -25.00
N SER A 320 -0.16 -17.30 -26.15
CA SER A 320 0.41 -17.74 -27.43
C SER A 320 1.87 -17.32 -27.61
N ARG A 321 2.23 -16.16 -27.03
CA ARG A 321 3.55 -15.49 -27.07
C ARG A 321 3.65 -14.57 -25.84
N ASP A 322 4.83 -14.42 -25.28
CA ASP A 322 5.13 -13.58 -24.10
C ASP A 322 6.16 -12.47 -24.39
N ASP A 323 6.98 -12.61 -25.45
CA ASP A 323 7.84 -11.57 -26.03
C ASP A 323 7.31 -11.11 -27.40
N LEU A 324 6.70 -9.92 -27.43
CA LEU A 324 6.17 -9.28 -28.63
C LEU A 324 7.14 -8.21 -29.12
N ARG A 325 7.98 -8.61 -30.06
CA ARG A 325 9.04 -7.77 -30.67
C ARG A 325 8.53 -6.69 -31.64
N GLU A 326 7.24 -6.71 -31.94
CA GLU A 326 6.59 -5.74 -32.82
C GLU A 326 5.76 -4.74 -31.99
N PRO A 327 5.88 -3.41 -32.23
CA PRO A 327 5.04 -2.41 -31.58
C PRO A 327 3.55 -2.68 -31.80
N GLY A 328 2.77 -2.67 -30.71
CA GLY A 328 1.33 -2.94 -30.77
C GLY A 328 0.98 -4.40 -31.10
N GLY A 329 1.90 -5.34 -30.87
CA GLY A 329 1.69 -6.77 -31.09
C GLY A 329 0.49 -7.31 -30.29
N THR A 330 -0.15 -8.34 -30.85
CA THR A 330 -1.28 -9.04 -30.22
C THR A 330 -0.89 -10.45 -29.79
N PHE A 331 -1.50 -10.94 -28.72
CA PHE A 331 -1.40 -12.32 -28.27
C PHE A 331 -2.75 -12.81 -27.75
N THR A 332 -2.96 -14.13 -27.77
CA THR A 332 -4.11 -14.74 -27.11
C THR A 332 -3.70 -15.24 -25.74
N ALA A 333 -4.56 -15.03 -24.75
CA ALA A 333 -4.41 -15.58 -23.41
C ALA A 333 -5.64 -16.43 -23.05
N GLU A 334 -5.41 -17.57 -22.40
CA GLU A 334 -6.47 -18.45 -21.91
C GLU A 334 -6.15 -18.99 -20.53
N ALA A 335 -7.19 -19.14 -19.71
CA ALA A 335 -7.14 -19.86 -18.45
C ALA A 335 -8.45 -20.64 -18.26
N SER A 336 -8.45 -21.58 -17.33
CA SER A 336 -9.63 -22.35 -16.93
C SER A 336 -9.87 -22.14 -15.44
N ALA A 337 -11.13 -22.17 -15.02
CA ALA A 337 -11.49 -22.10 -13.62
C ALA A 337 -12.64 -23.05 -13.30
N ILE A 338 -12.67 -23.52 -12.07
CA ILE A 338 -13.77 -24.30 -11.51
C ILE A 338 -14.25 -23.62 -10.24
N ASP A 339 -15.56 -23.63 -10.04
CA ASP A 339 -16.14 -23.29 -8.75
C ASP A 339 -16.43 -24.58 -7.98
N PRO A 340 -15.84 -24.80 -6.78
CA PRO A 340 -16.04 -26.04 -6.05
C PRO A 340 -17.49 -26.32 -5.64
N ASP A 341 -18.33 -25.28 -5.56
CA ASP A 341 -19.74 -25.35 -5.14
C ASP A 341 -20.71 -25.24 -6.33
N GLY A 342 -20.18 -25.03 -7.54
CA GLY A 342 -20.93 -25.00 -8.78
C GLY A 342 -21.52 -23.63 -9.10
N ASP A 343 -21.05 -22.56 -8.47
CA ASP A 343 -21.49 -21.20 -8.75
C ASP A 343 -21.09 -20.72 -10.15
N ALA A 344 -21.88 -19.79 -10.70
CA ALA A 344 -21.63 -19.22 -12.00
C ALA A 344 -20.45 -18.23 -11.94
N LEU A 345 -19.43 -18.48 -12.78
CA LEU A 345 -18.20 -17.69 -12.76
C LEU A 345 -18.22 -16.53 -13.76
N THR A 346 -17.71 -15.39 -13.31
CA THR A 346 -17.49 -14.20 -14.17
C THR A 346 -16.01 -13.88 -14.27
N TRP A 347 -15.56 -13.49 -15.47
CA TRP A 347 -14.15 -13.24 -15.77
C TRP A 347 -13.87 -11.75 -15.94
N LYS A 348 -12.77 -11.28 -15.35
CA LYS A 348 -12.21 -9.95 -15.58
C LYS A 348 -10.75 -10.06 -15.93
N TRP A 349 -10.38 -9.51 -17.08
CA TRP A 349 -9.00 -9.43 -17.54
C TRP A 349 -8.50 -8.00 -17.42
N VAL A 350 -7.30 -7.83 -16.88
CA VAL A 350 -6.66 -6.52 -16.74
C VAL A 350 -5.19 -6.64 -17.12
N LEU A 351 -4.76 -5.86 -18.10
CA LEU A 351 -3.35 -5.63 -18.36
C LEU A 351 -2.90 -4.44 -17.52
N VAL A 352 -1.78 -4.55 -16.81
CA VAL A 352 -1.17 -3.44 -16.09
C VAL A 352 0.31 -3.34 -16.45
N LYS A 353 0.90 -2.17 -16.19
CA LYS A 353 2.36 -2.02 -16.24
C LYS A 353 3.02 -2.93 -15.20
N GLU A 354 4.09 -3.61 -15.58
CA GLU A 354 4.88 -4.38 -14.63
C GLU A 354 5.61 -3.45 -13.64
N ALA A 355 5.85 -3.93 -12.43
CA ALA A 355 6.66 -3.19 -11.46
C ALA A 355 8.06 -2.89 -12.02
N SER A 356 8.52 -1.66 -11.80
CA SER A 356 9.87 -1.21 -12.22
C SER A 356 10.97 -1.74 -11.31
N THR A 357 10.61 -2.07 -10.07
CA THR A 357 11.46 -2.66 -9.05
C THR A 357 10.64 -3.71 -8.28
N TYR A 358 11.35 -4.62 -7.62
CA TYR A 358 10.76 -5.66 -6.76
C TYR A 358 11.24 -5.52 -5.31
N ALA A 359 11.72 -4.33 -4.95
CA ALA A 359 12.20 -4.03 -3.61
C ALA A 359 11.04 -4.07 -2.60
N VAL A 360 11.27 -4.69 -1.45
CA VAL A 360 10.33 -4.69 -0.34
C VAL A 360 10.27 -3.29 0.27
N THR A 361 9.09 -2.70 0.30
CA THR A 361 8.84 -1.42 0.98
C THR A 361 7.89 -1.63 2.15
N GLY A 362 8.17 -0.95 3.27
CA GLY A 362 7.33 -1.06 4.47
C GLY A 362 5.88 -0.59 4.25
N THR A 363 5.67 0.38 3.36
CA THR A 363 4.37 1.01 3.10
C THR A 363 3.60 0.37 1.94
N GLY A 364 4.23 -0.48 1.13
CA GLY A 364 3.71 -0.94 -0.15
C GLY A 364 3.96 0.04 -1.29
N GLU A 365 3.60 -0.37 -2.49
CA GLU A 365 3.78 0.37 -3.74
C GLU A 365 2.45 0.99 -4.23
N PRO A 366 2.48 2.03 -5.07
CA PRO A 366 1.27 2.49 -5.74
C PRO A 366 0.72 1.40 -6.67
N THR A 367 -0.60 1.37 -6.84
CA THR A 367 -1.25 0.48 -7.81
C THR A 367 -0.68 0.72 -9.21
N PRO A 368 -0.18 -0.32 -9.91
CA PRO A 368 0.37 -0.15 -11.25
C PRO A 368 -0.68 0.37 -12.23
N PRO A 369 -0.30 1.26 -13.17
CA PRO A 369 -1.22 1.77 -14.18
C PRO A 369 -1.83 0.63 -15.02
N GLY A 370 -3.15 0.66 -15.20
CA GLY A 370 -3.90 -0.33 -15.98
C GLY A 370 -4.18 0.12 -17.41
N PHE A 371 -4.34 -0.87 -18.30
CA PHE A 371 -4.68 -0.72 -19.72
C PHE A 371 -5.93 -1.57 -20.03
N PRO A 372 -7.13 -1.16 -19.57
CA PRO A 372 -8.36 -1.94 -19.76
C PRO A 372 -8.71 -2.17 -21.23
N GLU A 373 -8.36 -1.22 -22.11
CA GLU A 373 -8.55 -1.27 -23.56
C GLU A 373 -7.63 -2.26 -24.27
N ALA A 374 -6.60 -2.77 -23.59
CA ALA A 374 -5.68 -3.77 -24.15
C ALA A 374 -6.41 -5.09 -24.48
N VAL A 375 -7.51 -5.41 -23.80
CA VAL A 375 -8.32 -6.60 -24.10
C VAL A 375 -9.27 -6.28 -25.26
N VAL A 376 -8.89 -6.67 -26.47
CA VAL A 376 -9.60 -6.28 -27.70
C VAL A 376 -10.72 -7.25 -28.09
N LYS A 377 -10.68 -8.51 -27.61
CA LYS A 377 -11.76 -9.50 -27.80
C LYS A 377 -11.88 -10.47 -26.62
N GLY A 378 -13.07 -11.05 -26.47
CA GLY A 378 -13.32 -12.11 -25.49
C GLY A 378 -13.50 -11.64 -24.06
N LEU A 379 -13.78 -10.34 -23.85
CA LEU A 379 -14.05 -9.77 -22.52
C LEU A 379 -15.15 -10.56 -21.82
N GLY A 380 -14.96 -10.88 -20.53
CA GLY A 380 -15.90 -11.69 -19.76
C GLY A 380 -15.80 -13.20 -20.00
N THR A 381 -14.87 -13.68 -20.84
CA THR A 381 -14.72 -15.11 -21.14
C THR A 381 -13.36 -15.68 -20.67
N PRO A 382 -13.19 -17.02 -20.62
CA PRO A 382 -11.94 -17.65 -20.25
C PRO A 382 -10.78 -17.47 -21.26
N ARG A 383 -11.05 -16.91 -22.45
CA ARG A 383 -10.07 -16.70 -23.51
C ARG A 383 -10.19 -15.30 -24.10
N VAL A 384 -9.10 -14.55 -24.10
CA VAL A 384 -9.04 -13.17 -24.61
C VAL A 384 -7.99 -13.01 -25.70
N GLU A 385 -8.22 -12.02 -26.57
CA GLU A 385 -7.19 -11.46 -27.44
C GLU A 385 -6.74 -10.13 -26.82
N VAL A 386 -5.44 -9.97 -26.61
CA VAL A 386 -4.84 -8.80 -25.97
C VAL A 386 -3.90 -8.13 -26.96
N LYS A 387 -4.02 -6.81 -27.10
CA LYS A 387 -3.11 -5.95 -27.85
C LYS A 387 -2.28 -5.14 -26.87
N LEU A 388 -0.95 -5.21 -26.96
CA LEU A 388 -0.10 -4.40 -26.10
C LEU A 388 -0.21 -2.91 -26.46
N PRO A 389 -0.25 -2.02 -25.46
CA PRO A 389 -0.40 -0.57 -25.67
C PRO A 389 0.88 0.09 -26.22
N GLY A 390 2.03 -0.59 -26.13
CA GLY A 390 3.32 -0.08 -26.59
C GLY A 390 4.48 -0.95 -26.10
N GLY A 391 5.65 -0.33 -26.01
CA GLY A 391 6.85 -0.94 -25.43
C GLY A 391 6.80 -0.97 -23.90
N GLY A 392 7.59 -1.89 -23.33
CA GLY A 392 7.72 -2.05 -21.88
C GLY A 392 7.33 -3.44 -21.40
N LYS A 393 7.34 -3.62 -20.08
CA LYS A 393 6.93 -4.86 -19.42
C LYS A 393 5.54 -4.66 -18.83
N PHE A 394 4.69 -5.66 -19.00
CA PHE A 394 3.31 -5.66 -18.52
C PHE A 394 2.99 -6.96 -17.82
N ARG A 395 1.94 -6.95 -17.01
CA ARG A 395 1.37 -8.15 -16.42
C ARG A 395 -0.10 -8.24 -16.74
N LEU A 396 -0.49 -9.36 -17.33
CA LEU A 396 -1.88 -9.70 -17.57
C LEU A 396 -2.41 -10.45 -16.35
N TYR A 397 -3.51 -9.98 -15.78
CA TYR A 397 -4.27 -10.65 -14.72
C TYR A 397 -5.57 -11.20 -15.29
N ALA A 398 -5.92 -12.41 -14.86
CA ALA A 398 -7.25 -12.98 -14.97
C ALA A 398 -7.82 -13.11 -13.56
N TYR A 399 -8.90 -12.37 -13.28
CA TYR A 399 -9.71 -12.53 -12.07
C TYR A 399 -10.99 -13.30 -12.41
N VAL A 400 -11.38 -14.21 -11.54
CA VAL A 400 -12.58 -15.04 -11.67
C VAL A 400 -13.39 -14.88 -10.39
N PHE A 401 -14.63 -14.40 -10.49
CA PHE A 401 -15.51 -14.15 -9.35
C PHE A 401 -16.67 -15.14 -9.34
N ASP A 402 -17.04 -15.62 -8.14
CA ASP A 402 -18.16 -16.55 -7.90
C ASP A 402 -19.53 -15.83 -7.79
N GLY A 403 -19.53 -14.51 -7.64
CA GLY A 403 -20.75 -13.73 -7.35
C GLY A 403 -21.31 -13.93 -5.93
N LYS A 404 -20.56 -14.60 -5.06
CA LYS A 404 -20.88 -14.94 -3.65
C LYS A 404 -19.86 -14.38 -2.65
N GLY A 405 -18.96 -13.52 -3.11
CA GLY A 405 -18.00 -12.78 -2.28
C GLY A 405 -16.60 -13.41 -2.24
N SER A 406 -16.29 -14.30 -3.18
CA SER A 406 -14.96 -14.88 -3.35
C SER A 406 -14.45 -14.76 -4.78
N ALA A 407 -13.13 -14.84 -4.94
CA ALA A 407 -12.49 -14.79 -6.22
C ALA A 407 -11.23 -15.65 -6.29
N ALA A 408 -10.81 -15.90 -7.52
CA ALA A 408 -9.53 -16.47 -7.88
C ALA A 408 -8.81 -15.52 -8.83
N TYR A 409 -7.48 -15.61 -8.86
CA TYR A 409 -6.68 -14.98 -9.89
C TYR A 409 -5.53 -15.84 -10.38
N ALA A 410 -5.12 -15.57 -11.61
CA ALA A 410 -3.85 -15.96 -12.21
C ALA A 410 -3.25 -14.75 -12.91
N ASN A 411 -1.93 -14.76 -13.12
CA ASN A 411 -1.27 -13.71 -13.88
C ASN A 411 -0.13 -14.23 -14.76
N HIS A 412 0.31 -13.40 -15.72
CA HIS A 412 1.40 -13.70 -16.64
C HIS A 412 2.10 -12.40 -17.07
N ALA A 413 3.42 -12.34 -16.94
CA ALA A 413 4.21 -11.21 -17.41
C ALA A 413 4.45 -11.32 -18.93
N VAL A 414 4.39 -10.20 -19.63
CA VAL A 414 4.62 -10.09 -21.08
C VAL A 414 5.46 -8.85 -21.38
N GLN A 415 6.19 -8.87 -22.50
CA GLN A 415 7.01 -7.75 -22.95
C GLN A 415 6.56 -7.27 -24.33
N GLY A 416 6.45 -5.95 -24.50
CA GLY A 416 6.25 -5.30 -25.79
C GLY A 416 7.49 -4.52 -26.23
N ALA A 417 7.67 -4.38 -27.53
CA ALA A 417 8.67 -3.52 -28.15
C ALA A 417 8.12 -2.14 -28.53
N GLY A 418 9.00 -1.16 -28.68
CA GLY A 418 8.67 0.22 -29.08
C GLY A 418 8.80 1.23 -27.94
N ALA A 419 8.22 2.42 -28.13
CA ALA A 419 8.19 3.47 -27.12
C ALA A 419 7.36 3.04 -25.91
N GLU A 420 7.77 3.45 -24.71
CA GLU A 420 7.14 3.04 -23.45
C GLU A 420 5.67 3.44 -23.41
N ALA A 421 4.79 2.49 -23.07
CA ALA A 421 3.36 2.77 -22.99
C ALA A 421 3.03 3.65 -21.78
N VAL A 422 2.15 4.63 -21.99
CA VAL A 422 1.57 5.47 -20.95
C VAL A 422 0.11 5.07 -20.79
N ALA A 423 -0.31 4.79 -19.55
CA ALA A 423 -1.69 4.40 -19.28
C ALA A 423 -2.65 5.57 -19.49
N SER A 424 -3.80 5.30 -20.10
CA SER A 424 -4.90 6.25 -20.16
C SER A 424 -5.49 6.46 -18.77
N LYS A 425 -5.57 7.71 -18.31
CA LYS A 425 -6.29 8.06 -17.07
C LYS A 425 -7.80 7.98 -17.35
N ALA A 426 -8.60 7.64 -16.34
CA ALA A 426 -10.06 7.70 -16.48
C ALA A 426 -10.51 9.15 -16.77
N PRO A 427 -11.50 9.37 -17.68
CA PRO A 427 -12.01 10.70 -17.96
C PRO A 427 -12.55 11.39 -16.70
N GLN A 428 -12.24 12.67 -16.53
CA GLN A 428 -12.82 13.49 -15.47
C GLN A 428 -14.30 13.74 -15.74
N LYS A 429 -15.07 13.90 -14.67
CA LYS A 429 -16.48 14.30 -14.77
C LYS A 429 -16.56 15.76 -15.21
N LEU A 430 -17.40 16.03 -16.21
CA LEU A 430 -17.71 17.40 -16.66
C LEU A 430 -18.97 17.95 -15.97
N PRO A 431 -19.04 19.25 -15.67
CA PRO A 431 -17.99 20.26 -15.88
C PRO A 431 -16.77 20.08 -14.96
N CYS A 432 -15.58 20.39 -15.46
CA CYS A 432 -14.31 20.19 -14.78
C CYS A 432 -13.54 21.52 -14.68
N ALA A 433 -13.39 22.07 -13.47
CA ALA A 433 -12.84 23.40 -13.26
C ALA A 433 -11.30 23.40 -13.17
N VAL A 434 -10.66 24.36 -13.84
CA VAL A 434 -9.24 24.71 -13.61
C VAL A 434 -9.14 25.72 -12.48
N TYR A 435 -10.08 26.68 -12.44
CA TYR A 435 -10.18 27.71 -11.42
C TYR A 435 -11.64 28.13 -11.28
N ALA A 436 -12.21 27.94 -10.10
CA ALA A 436 -13.52 28.45 -9.69
C ALA A 436 -13.62 28.35 -8.16
N ASP A 437 -14.44 29.19 -7.53
CA ASP A 437 -14.64 29.14 -6.09
C ASP A 437 -15.18 27.77 -5.63
N GLY A 438 -14.51 27.16 -4.65
CA GLY A 438 -14.89 25.87 -4.08
C GLY A 438 -14.56 24.65 -4.96
N ALA A 439 -13.93 24.84 -6.13
CA ALA A 439 -13.46 23.75 -6.97
C ALA A 439 -12.23 23.04 -6.35
N PRO A 440 -12.06 21.72 -6.60
CA PRO A 440 -10.85 21.02 -6.22
C PRO A 440 -9.65 21.55 -7.02
N GLU A 441 -8.52 21.77 -6.34
CA GLU A 441 -7.25 22.12 -7.01
C GLU A 441 -6.72 20.92 -7.81
N MET A 442 -6.79 21.01 -9.14
CA MET A 442 -6.29 19.97 -10.04
C MET A 442 -5.03 20.41 -10.80
N TRP A 443 -4.98 21.67 -11.23
CA TRP A 443 -3.80 22.28 -11.84
C TRP A 443 -3.32 23.48 -11.02
N TYR A 444 -2.02 23.73 -11.05
CA TYR A 444 -1.37 24.77 -10.26
C TYR A 444 -0.76 25.84 -11.17
N ALA A 445 -0.99 27.11 -10.85
CA ALA A 445 -0.40 28.26 -11.55
C ALA A 445 1.12 28.32 -11.30
N SER A 446 1.88 27.46 -11.96
CA SER A 446 3.31 27.23 -11.69
C SER A 446 4.20 27.44 -12.91
N GLY A 447 3.64 27.38 -14.11
CA GLY A 447 4.42 27.49 -15.35
C GLY A 447 4.64 28.94 -15.75
N TYR A 448 5.40 29.68 -14.95
CA TYR A 448 5.77 31.07 -15.24
C TYR A 448 6.74 31.14 -16.43
N MET A 449 6.46 32.00 -17.41
CA MET A 449 7.21 32.15 -18.65
C MET A 449 7.46 33.62 -19.02
N GLY A 450 8.50 33.86 -19.80
CA GLY A 450 8.85 35.21 -20.29
C GLY A 450 9.43 36.09 -19.18
N ASN A 451 9.05 37.37 -19.15
CA ASN A 451 9.46 38.32 -18.14
C ASN A 451 8.66 38.13 -16.84
N THR A 452 8.94 37.03 -16.13
CA THR A 452 8.18 36.60 -14.95
C THR A 452 8.25 37.59 -13.80
N GLY A 453 9.34 38.34 -13.67
CA GLY A 453 9.50 39.38 -12.64
C GLY A 453 8.53 40.57 -12.78
N ALA A 454 7.90 40.73 -13.94
CA ALA A 454 6.86 41.72 -14.16
C ALA A 454 5.45 41.21 -13.84
N ILE A 455 5.28 39.93 -13.51
CA ILE A 455 3.97 39.30 -13.27
C ILE A 455 3.65 39.32 -11.78
N GLN A 456 2.45 39.79 -11.44
CA GLN A 456 1.84 39.62 -10.12
C GLN A 456 0.47 38.98 -10.30
N MET A 457 0.14 38.00 -9.44
CA MET A 457 -1.16 37.34 -9.45
C MET A 457 -1.73 37.24 -8.04
N ASP A 458 -3.00 37.59 -7.91
CA ASP A 458 -3.81 37.35 -6.72
C ASP A 458 -4.94 36.40 -7.11
N LEU A 459 -4.79 35.13 -6.73
CA LEU A 459 -5.75 34.06 -7.02
C LEU A 459 -7.02 34.16 -6.17
N ALA A 460 -7.09 35.07 -5.19
CA ALA A 460 -8.22 35.21 -4.27
C ALA A 460 -8.73 36.66 -4.19
N SER A 461 -8.60 37.40 -5.29
CA SER A 461 -8.99 38.81 -5.35
C SER A 461 -10.50 38.94 -5.15
N ARG A 462 -10.91 39.88 -4.30
CA ARG A 462 -12.32 40.21 -4.06
C ARG A 462 -12.78 41.39 -4.90
N GLU A 463 -11.97 41.82 -5.86
CA GLU A 463 -12.23 42.99 -6.68
C GLU A 463 -13.21 42.64 -7.81
N ASN A 464 -14.50 42.83 -7.53
CA ASN A 464 -15.60 42.66 -8.48
C ASN A 464 -15.56 41.30 -9.21
N PRO A 465 -15.67 40.17 -8.46
CA PRO A 465 -15.70 38.84 -9.06
C PRO A 465 -16.93 38.66 -9.96
N HIS A 466 -16.83 37.80 -10.97
CA HIS A 466 -17.97 37.48 -11.85
C HIS A 466 -18.94 36.57 -11.11
N SER A 467 -18.42 35.55 -10.42
CA SER A 467 -19.19 34.61 -9.63
C SER A 467 -18.52 34.38 -8.27
N GLY A 468 -19.27 33.87 -7.29
CA GLY A 468 -18.71 33.56 -5.97
C GLY A 468 -18.22 34.77 -5.17
N ALA A 469 -17.21 34.53 -4.35
CA ALA A 469 -16.55 35.45 -3.44
C ALA A 469 -15.19 35.95 -3.96
N THR A 470 -14.52 35.23 -4.86
CA THR A 470 -13.21 35.62 -5.39
C THR A 470 -13.08 35.45 -6.91
N CYS A 471 -12.13 36.19 -7.49
CA CYS A 471 -11.69 36.05 -8.87
C CYS A 471 -10.16 36.16 -8.93
N LEU A 472 -9.58 35.73 -10.05
CA LEU A 472 -8.14 35.85 -10.28
C LEU A 472 -7.85 37.24 -10.84
N LYS A 473 -6.98 38.01 -10.16
CA LYS A 473 -6.40 39.25 -10.67
C LYS A 473 -4.97 39.00 -11.14
N VAL A 474 -4.66 39.46 -12.36
CA VAL A 474 -3.34 39.41 -12.96
C VAL A 474 -2.88 40.84 -13.25
N SER A 475 -1.64 41.17 -12.90
CA SER A 475 -0.98 42.42 -13.27
C SER A 475 0.34 42.12 -13.99
N TYR A 476 0.58 42.82 -15.09
CA TYR A 476 1.87 42.83 -15.79
C TYR A 476 2.44 44.24 -15.79
N GLY A 477 3.51 44.45 -15.03
CA GLY A 477 4.07 45.77 -14.72
C GLY A 477 4.97 46.37 -15.80
N ALA A 478 5.42 45.58 -16.78
CA ALA A 478 6.29 46.06 -17.85
C ALA A 478 5.48 46.58 -19.04
N THR A 479 6.07 47.51 -19.81
CA THR A 479 5.45 48.10 -21.01
C THR A 479 5.82 47.37 -22.30
N ASP A 480 6.84 46.53 -22.25
CA ASP A 480 7.40 45.75 -23.34
C ASP A 480 7.61 44.29 -22.90
N ASN A 481 8.22 43.48 -23.78
CA ASN A 481 8.43 42.05 -23.59
C ASN A 481 7.12 41.26 -23.45
N TRP A 482 7.23 39.97 -23.25
CA TRP A 482 6.09 39.08 -23.04
C TRP A 482 6.20 38.36 -21.71
N GLY A 483 5.06 37.99 -21.15
CA GLY A 483 4.96 37.20 -19.92
C GLY A 483 3.73 36.31 -19.95
N GLY A 484 3.77 35.19 -19.23
CA GLY A 484 2.63 34.29 -19.14
C GLY A 484 2.75 33.30 -18.00
N VAL A 485 1.63 32.68 -17.65
CA VAL A 485 1.57 31.63 -16.63
C VAL A 485 0.70 30.49 -17.12
N LEU A 486 1.17 29.26 -16.91
CA LEU A 486 0.47 28.02 -17.19
C LEU A 486 0.03 27.33 -15.90
N TRP A 487 -1.20 26.82 -15.91
CA TRP A 487 -1.74 25.93 -14.90
C TRP A 487 -1.32 24.50 -15.21
N GLN A 488 -0.33 23.98 -14.50
CA GLN A 488 0.33 22.70 -14.77
C GLN A 488 -0.04 21.62 -13.76
N HIS A 489 0.01 20.36 -14.20
CA HIS A 489 -0.06 19.19 -13.34
C HIS A 489 0.99 18.10 -13.73
N PRO A 490 1.88 17.70 -12.80
CA PRO A 490 2.11 18.30 -11.48
C PRO A 490 2.59 19.76 -11.56
N ALA A 491 2.61 20.46 -10.43
CA ALA A 491 3.16 21.81 -10.36
C ALA A 491 4.65 21.81 -10.77
N ASN A 492 5.05 22.83 -11.53
CA ASN A 492 6.40 23.06 -12.06
C ASN A 492 6.92 21.96 -13.02
N ASP A 493 6.03 21.17 -13.62
CA ASP A 493 6.43 20.07 -14.51
C ASP A 493 6.32 20.46 -15.99
N TRP A 494 7.41 20.26 -16.75
CA TRP A 494 7.52 20.55 -18.18
C TRP A 494 7.53 19.28 -19.04
N GLY A 495 6.96 18.19 -18.51
CA GLY A 495 6.77 16.92 -19.20
C GLY A 495 7.73 15.81 -18.82
N GLU A 496 8.46 15.98 -17.71
CA GLU A 496 9.35 14.98 -17.13
C GLU A 496 8.58 13.94 -16.31
N GLN A 497 7.48 14.33 -15.65
CA GLN A 497 6.68 13.46 -14.79
C GLN A 497 5.33 13.09 -15.42
N ASP A 498 4.85 11.90 -15.08
CA ASP A 498 3.46 11.53 -15.35
C ASP A 498 2.53 12.51 -14.64
N GLY A 499 1.53 13.00 -15.37
CA GLY A 499 0.75 14.16 -14.99
C GLY A 499 -0.43 14.38 -15.90
N GLY A 500 -1.11 15.50 -15.68
CA GLY A 500 -2.32 15.85 -16.39
C GLY A 500 -3.51 14.91 -16.14
N PHE A 501 -4.62 15.27 -16.74
CA PHE A 501 -5.91 14.61 -16.59
C PHE A 501 -6.49 14.24 -17.95
N ASN A 502 -7.26 13.16 -17.99
CA ASN A 502 -8.07 12.82 -19.16
C ASN A 502 -9.36 13.66 -19.12
N LEU A 503 -9.57 14.51 -20.12
CA LEU A 503 -10.76 15.35 -20.29
C LEU A 503 -11.56 14.94 -21.54
N GLU A 504 -11.47 13.68 -21.97
CA GLU A 504 -12.32 13.13 -23.02
C GLU A 504 -13.80 13.42 -22.76
N GLY A 505 -14.48 13.92 -23.79
CA GLY A 505 -15.85 14.42 -23.70
C GLY A 505 -15.96 15.94 -23.52
N ALA A 506 -14.86 16.65 -23.24
CA ALA A 506 -14.87 18.11 -23.20
C ALA A 506 -14.89 18.69 -24.62
N GLY A 507 -15.96 19.41 -24.98
CA GLY A 507 -16.09 20.12 -26.24
C GLY A 507 -15.56 21.55 -26.19
N MET A 508 -15.49 22.15 -24.99
CA MET A 508 -15.10 23.55 -24.79
C MET A 508 -14.30 23.75 -23.49
N LEU A 509 -13.41 24.74 -23.49
CA LEU A 509 -13.04 25.47 -22.28
C LEU A 509 -13.78 26.81 -22.28
N VAL A 510 -14.47 27.11 -21.19
CA VAL A 510 -15.21 28.34 -20.97
C VAL A 510 -14.57 29.10 -19.81
N PHE A 511 -14.48 30.42 -19.93
CA PHE A 511 -14.04 31.29 -18.84
C PHE A 511 -14.62 32.69 -18.99
N TRP A 512 -14.60 33.47 -17.90
CA TRP A 512 -14.92 34.88 -17.93
C TRP A 512 -13.65 35.70 -17.77
N ALA A 513 -13.55 36.78 -18.54
CA ALA A 513 -12.45 37.73 -18.42
C ALA A 513 -12.94 39.17 -18.53
N ARG A 514 -12.24 40.07 -17.85
CA ARG A 514 -12.36 41.53 -18.02
C ARG A 514 -11.02 42.21 -17.85
N GLY A 515 -10.85 43.33 -18.54
CA GLY A 515 -9.76 44.27 -18.31
C GLY A 515 -10.00 45.12 -17.07
N GLU A 516 -8.94 45.70 -16.52
CA GLU A 516 -9.05 46.74 -15.49
C GLU A 516 -9.66 48.01 -16.09
N GLN A 517 -9.16 48.42 -17.25
CA GLN A 517 -9.59 49.64 -17.95
C GLN A 517 -10.31 49.32 -19.27
N GLY A 518 -10.13 48.11 -19.80
CA GLY A 518 -10.49 47.78 -21.17
C GLY A 518 -9.37 48.14 -22.15
N GLY A 519 -9.26 47.35 -23.21
CA GLY A 519 -8.21 47.47 -24.22
C GLY A 519 -6.93 46.70 -23.91
N GLU A 520 -6.86 45.97 -22.80
CA GLU A 520 -5.78 45.02 -22.51
C GLU A 520 -5.84 43.84 -23.49
N GLU A 521 -4.71 43.48 -24.10
CA GLU A 521 -4.62 42.40 -25.06
C GLU A 521 -3.98 41.16 -24.40
N VAL A 522 -4.72 40.04 -24.37
CA VAL A 522 -4.29 38.80 -23.70
C VAL A 522 -4.62 37.60 -24.59
N SER A 523 -3.67 36.68 -24.74
CA SER A 523 -3.89 35.38 -25.36
C SER A 523 -4.16 34.30 -24.30
N PHE A 524 -5.10 33.40 -24.54
CA PHE A 524 -5.45 32.30 -23.64
C PHE A 524 -5.29 30.94 -24.32
N LYS A 525 -4.84 29.92 -23.60
CA LYS A 525 -4.58 28.60 -24.20
C LYS A 525 -4.90 27.40 -23.30
N VAL A 526 -5.07 26.26 -23.96
CA VAL A 526 -5.11 24.90 -23.42
C VAL A 526 -3.96 24.14 -24.05
N GLY A 527 -3.17 23.40 -23.26
CA GLY A 527 -1.99 22.70 -23.76
C GLY A 527 -0.81 23.63 -24.07
N ALA A 528 0.39 23.26 -23.63
CA ALA A 528 1.61 24.01 -23.93
C ALA A 528 2.88 23.16 -23.91
N ILE A 529 2.84 21.96 -23.34
CA ILE A 529 4.01 21.08 -23.22
C ILE A 529 4.06 20.15 -24.43
N GLU A 530 4.91 20.49 -25.40
CA GLU A 530 5.12 19.70 -26.62
C GLU A 530 6.37 18.82 -26.53
N LYS A 531 6.34 17.64 -27.18
CA LYS A 531 7.53 16.79 -27.45
C LYS A 531 8.32 16.33 -26.21
N ALA A 532 7.69 16.28 -25.04
CA ALA A 532 8.24 15.69 -23.83
C ALA A 532 7.78 14.22 -23.64
N THR A 533 8.41 13.50 -22.70
CA THR A 533 8.01 12.14 -22.31
C THR A 533 6.52 12.09 -21.92
N PHE A 534 6.07 13.09 -21.16
CA PHE A 534 4.68 13.31 -20.83
C PHE A 534 4.23 14.67 -21.38
N SER A 535 3.90 14.73 -22.67
CA SER A 535 3.38 15.93 -23.34
C SER A 535 1.86 16.12 -23.18
N ASP A 536 1.37 17.34 -23.36
CA ASP A 536 -0.06 17.56 -23.63
C ASP A 536 -0.47 16.82 -24.92
N THR A 537 -1.71 16.33 -24.98
CA THR A 537 -2.29 15.69 -26.18
C THR A 537 -3.19 16.63 -26.98
N ALA A 538 -3.71 17.68 -26.33
CA ALA A 538 -4.54 18.72 -26.97
C ALA A 538 -3.90 20.10 -26.81
N PHE A 539 -3.99 20.90 -27.87
CA PHE A 539 -3.49 22.27 -27.93
C PHE A 539 -4.54 23.18 -28.57
N ALA A 540 -4.97 24.22 -27.88
CA ALA A 540 -5.93 25.19 -28.40
C ALA A 540 -5.64 26.58 -27.85
N GLU A 541 -5.93 27.63 -28.62
CA GLU A 541 -5.59 29.00 -28.25
C GLU A 541 -6.62 29.99 -28.77
N LEU A 542 -6.91 30.99 -27.94
CA LEU A 542 -7.65 32.19 -28.29
C LEU A 542 -6.67 33.37 -28.21
N LYS A 543 -6.21 33.83 -29.37
CA LYS A 543 -5.12 34.81 -29.49
C LYS A 543 -5.62 36.24 -29.41
N ASP A 544 -4.76 37.11 -28.89
CA ASP A 544 -4.81 38.57 -29.00
C ASP A 544 -6.19 39.13 -28.65
N VAL A 545 -6.76 38.64 -27.54
CA VAL A 545 -8.09 39.04 -27.09
C VAL A 545 -7.99 40.41 -26.45
N VAL A 546 -8.64 41.39 -27.07
CA VAL A 546 -8.85 42.71 -26.49
C VAL A 546 -9.98 42.64 -25.46
N LEU A 547 -9.63 42.76 -24.19
CA LEU A 547 -10.57 42.65 -23.08
C LEU A 547 -11.42 43.91 -22.93
N LYS A 548 -12.68 43.71 -22.55
CA LYS A 548 -13.60 44.78 -22.16
C LYS A 548 -13.50 45.05 -20.66
N PRO A 549 -13.86 46.25 -20.19
CA PRO A 549 -13.92 46.50 -18.75
C PRO A 549 -15.04 45.69 -18.06
N GLU A 550 -16.07 45.26 -18.81
CA GLU A 550 -17.12 44.36 -18.31
C GLU A 550 -16.74 42.89 -18.47
N TRP A 551 -17.17 42.07 -17.50
CA TRP A 551 -17.06 40.61 -17.58
C TRP A 551 -17.67 40.08 -18.87
N THR A 552 -16.82 39.45 -19.68
CA THR A 552 -17.20 38.86 -20.96
C THR A 552 -16.87 37.38 -20.93
N ARG A 553 -17.81 36.56 -21.41
CA ARG A 553 -17.63 35.11 -21.51
C ARG A 553 -16.85 34.77 -22.78
N TYR A 554 -15.76 34.04 -22.62
CA TYR A 554 -14.91 33.53 -23.70
C TYR A 554 -14.99 32.00 -23.76
N ARG A 555 -14.69 31.46 -24.95
CA ARG A 555 -14.72 30.02 -25.21
C ARG A 555 -13.55 29.62 -26.10
N ILE A 556 -12.93 28.49 -25.79
CA ILE A 556 -11.92 27.84 -26.63
C ILE A 556 -12.51 26.49 -27.07
N PRO A 557 -12.82 26.30 -28.36
CA PRO A 557 -13.31 25.03 -28.88
C PRO A 557 -12.27 23.91 -28.84
N LEU A 558 -12.70 22.75 -28.36
CA LEU A 558 -11.90 21.53 -28.16
C LEU A 558 -12.43 20.32 -28.93
N ASP A 559 -13.53 20.49 -29.67
CA ASP A 559 -14.14 19.42 -30.47
C ASP A 559 -13.13 18.69 -31.36
N GLY A 560 -13.14 17.36 -31.27
CA GLY A 560 -12.27 16.49 -32.07
C GLY A 560 -10.80 16.46 -31.64
N ARG A 561 -10.42 17.13 -30.55
CA ARG A 561 -9.05 17.06 -30.00
C ARG A 561 -8.89 15.83 -29.11
N ASP A 562 -7.68 15.30 -29.09
CA ASP A 562 -7.29 14.23 -28.17
C ASP A 562 -7.11 14.80 -26.76
N MET A 563 -8.15 14.67 -25.95
CA MET A 563 -8.18 15.18 -24.58
C MET A 563 -7.67 14.16 -23.54
N SER A 564 -7.01 13.08 -23.97
CA SER A 564 -6.59 11.97 -23.09
C SER A 564 -5.54 12.37 -22.04
N ARG A 565 -4.76 13.44 -22.27
CA ARG A 565 -3.81 14.01 -21.29
C ARG A 565 -3.64 15.52 -21.43
N VAL A 566 -4.29 16.26 -20.53
CA VAL A 566 -4.15 17.70 -20.37
C VAL A 566 -3.33 18.01 -19.11
N LYS A 567 -2.03 18.22 -19.29
CA LYS A 567 -1.09 18.68 -18.26
C LYS A 567 -1.16 20.19 -18.07
N THR A 568 -1.41 20.93 -19.13
CA THR A 568 -1.62 22.38 -19.10
C THR A 568 -3.11 22.69 -19.21
N GLY A 569 -3.77 22.81 -18.05
CA GLY A 569 -5.21 23.00 -17.96
C GLY A 569 -5.68 24.37 -18.47
N PHE A 570 -4.86 25.41 -18.29
CA PHE A 570 -5.11 26.75 -18.79
C PHE A 570 -3.80 27.53 -18.87
N GLY A 571 -3.73 28.56 -19.70
CA GLY A 571 -2.63 29.50 -19.69
C GLY A 571 -3.04 30.85 -20.27
N TRP A 572 -2.38 31.89 -19.82
CA TRP A 572 -2.50 33.22 -20.40
C TRP A 572 -1.12 33.77 -20.78
N VAL A 573 -1.09 34.62 -21.80
CA VAL A 573 0.12 35.31 -22.29
C VAL A 573 -0.24 36.75 -22.64
N VAL A 574 0.62 37.67 -22.23
CA VAL A 574 0.63 39.08 -22.68
C VAL A 574 1.91 39.32 -23.46
N ALA A 575 1.85 40.12 -24.52
CA ALA A 575 3.01 40.43 -25.35
C ALA A 575 3.01 41.91 -25.77
N ASN A 576 4.08 42.62 -25.42
CA ASN A 576 4.30 44.03 -25.75
C ASN A 576 3.08 44.93 -25.52
N PRO A 577 2.54 45.00 -24.29
CA PRO A 577 1.27 45.67 -24.03
C PRO A 577 1.30 47.19 -24.22
N GLY A 578 2.48 47.80 -24.42
CA GLY A 578 2.67 49.24 -24.63
C GLY A 578 2.45 50.09 -23.37
N ARG A 579 1.87 49.51 -22.32
CA ARG A 579 1.61 50.09 -21.00
C ARG A 579 1.50 48.96 -19.97
N PRO A 580 1.68 49.23 -18.67
CA PRO A 580 1.33 48.25 -17.63
C PRO A 580 -0.17 47.95 -17.69
N ILE A 581 -0.54 46.68 -17.55
CA ILE A 581 -1.93 46.23 -17.63
C ILE A 581 -2.31 45.36 -16.45
N ALA A 582 -3.60 45.36 -16.12
CA ALA A 582 -4.19 44.41 -15.20
C ALA A 582 -5.49 43.87 -15.79
N PHE A 583 -5.79 42.60 -15.52
CA PHE A 583 -7.00 41.94 -15.98
C PHE A 583 -7.43 40.87 -14.98
N TYR A 584 -8.67 40.43 -15.14
CA TYR A 584 -9.33 39.52 -14.22
C TYR A 584 -9.88 38.32 -14.97
N LEU A 585 -9.86 37.18 -14.29
CA LEU A 585 -10.33 35.90 -14.79
C LEU A 585 -11.23 35.24 -13.74
N ASP A 586 -12.25 34.55 -14.21
CA ASP A 586 -13.17 33.82 -13.35
C ASP A 586 -13.79 32.61 -14.07
N ASP A 587 -14.28 31.64 -13.30
CA ASP A 587 -14.95 30.41 -13.76
C ASP A 587 -14.27 29.72 -14.96
N ILE A 588 -12.99 29.37 -14.85
CA ILE A 588 -12.25 28.66 -15.90
C ILE A 588 -12.61 27.17 -15.83
N VAL A 589 -13.45 26.70 -16.76
CA VAL A 589 -14.11 25.40 -16.69
C VAL A 589 -14.18 24.70 -18.04
N TYR A 590 -13.85 23.41 -18.07
CA TYR A 590 -14.13 22.51 -19.19
C TYR A 590 -15.57 22.03 -19.16
N THR A 591 -16.26 22.12 -20.30
CA THR A 591 -17.66 21.70 -20.50
C THR A 591 -17.78 20.74 -21.67
N ALA A 592 -18.87 19.96 -21.70
CA ALA A 592 -19.15 19.04 -22.80
C ALA A 592 -19.60 19.76 -24.07
N ASP A 593 -20.19 20.96 -23.93
CA ASP A 593 -20.82 21.77 -24.97
C ASP A 593 -20.40 23.25 -24.96
#